data_AF-A0A3N5UUX4-F1
#
_entry.id   AF-A0A3N5UUX4-F1
#
_cell.length_a   1.000
_cell.length_b   1.000
_cell.length_c   1.000
_cell.angle_alpha   90.00
_cell.angle_beta   90.00
_cell.angle_gamma   90.00
#
_symmetry.space_group_name_H-M   'P 1'
#
loop_
_entity.id
_entity.type
_entity.pdbx_description
1 polymer ?
#
loop_
_entity_poly.entity_id
_entity_poly.type
_entity_poly.pdbx_seq_one_letter_code
_entity_poly.pdbx_strand_id
1 'polypeptide(L)'
;MEPLDISQGPDNSSGNPPLERHVRELSALYEIGQALSSVHDLDRLLQLAMEHVVTLLGIESASIILLDEERGELYFKVAYDIRVGHEQHLREVRFPANQGIAGWVIREGQSQIVPDTDSDTRFYRDVDVHTGTTTRSIICVPLRTKDRIIGVLEAINKIQGVFTIEDVRLLEAFANQLALALDNARLIQELQAARERLSEENRYLREAMAQTVQFDALVGESPKMQEVYHLVERVLNTAATVLLTGESGTGKDVIARVIHYQGPRAKGPFIAVNAAAIPESLLEAELFGYERGAFTGATQRKPGRFELAGGGTLFLNEIGDMSPILQAKLLRVLQDKEFERVGGTETLTTDARIV
;
A
#
# COMPACT_ATOMS: atom_id res chain seq x y z
N MET A 1 -64.78 21.10 55.77
CA MET A 1 -65.41 21.39 54.46
C MET A 1 -64.98 22.79 54.10
N GLU A 2 -64.12 23.06 53.13
CA GLU A 2 -63.59 22.29 51.99
C GLU A 2 -62.18 22.82 51.64
N PRO A 3 -61.31 22.02 51.01
CA PRO A 3 -59.92 22.40 50.72
C PRO A 3 -59.78 23.20 49.42
N LEU A 4 -58.75 24.07 49.36
CA LEU A 4 -58.34 24.79 48.16
C LEU A 4 -57.96 23.81 47.03
N ASP A 5 -58.64 23.96 45.89
CA ASP A 5 -58.26 23.35 44.62
C ASP A 5 -57.14 24.18 43.97
N ILE A 6 -55.99 23.52 43.79
CA ILE A 6 -54.80 24.05 43.11
C ILE A 6 -54.79 23.39 41.73
N SER A 7 -55.49 23.98 40.75
CA SER A 7 -55.45 23.51 39.36
C SER A 7 -55.53 24.67 38.37
N GLN A 8 -54.47 25.46 38.32
CA GLN A 8 -54.12 26.32 37.17
C GLN A 8 -52.64 26.09 36.86
N GLY A 9 -52.34 24.96 36.21
CA GLY A 9 -51.06 24.76 35.55
C GLY A 9 -51.16 25.31 34.12
N PRO A 10 -50.30 26.25 33.69
CA PRO A 10 -50.32 26.72 32.33
C PRO A 10 -49.75 25.65 31.40
N ASP A 11 -50.54 25.33 30.39
CA ASP A 11 -50.18 24.99 29.01
C ASP A 11 -48.68 24.72 28.76
N ASN A 12 -48.28 23.45 28.79
CA ASN A 12 -46.91 23.00 28.50
C ASN A 12 -46.74 22.69 27.01
N SER A 13 -47.14 23.63 26.16
CA SER A 13 -47.09 23.53 24.70
C SER A 13 -46.20 24.62 24.09
N SER A 14 -44.96 24.78 24.57
CA SER A 14 -43.95 25.54 23.82
C SER A 14 -42.53 25.35 24.34
N GLY A 15 -41.68 24.78 23.47
CA GLY A 15 -40.29 25.20 23.37
C GLY A 15 -39.24 24.29 23.99
N ASN A 16 -38.74 23.32 23.22
CA ASN A 16 -37.29 23.06 23.24
C ASN A 16 -36.66 22.59 21.90
N PRO A 17 -36.97 23.23 20.75
CA PRO A 17 -36.32 22.88 19.48
C PRO A 17 -34.77 22.97 19.48
N PRO A 18 -34.09 23.84 20.25
CA PRO A 18 -32.63 23.88 20.27
C PRO A 18 -32.01 22.70 21.02
N LEU A 19 -32.64 22.25 22.11
CA LEU A 19 -32.10 21.17 22.95
C LEU A 19 -32.26 19.82 22.27
N GLU A 20 -33.41 19.53 21.66
CA GLU A 20 -33.61 18.33 20.85
C GLU A 20 -32.73 18.30 19.60
N ARG A 21 -32.35 19.48 19.09
CA ARG A 21 -31.39 19.61 17.98
C ARG A 21 -29.95 19.38 18.43
N HIS A 22 -29.52 19.97 19.54
CA HIS A 22 -28.20 19.71 20.13
C HIS A 22 -28.03 18.25 20.56
N VAL A 23 -29.08 17.63 21.10
CA VAL A 23 -29.08 16.20 21.46
C VAL A 23 -28.96 15.35 20.19
N ARG A 24 -29.66 15.69 19.10
CA ARG A 24 -29.49 14.99 17.80
C ARG A 24 -28.10 15.16 17.20
N GLU A 25 -27.54 16.37 17.25
CA GLU A 25 -26.17 16.66 16.79
C GLU A 25 -25.13 15.88 17.62
N LEU A 26 -25.27 15.88 18.95
CA LEU A 26 -24.39 15.12 19.86
C LEU A 26 -24.54 13.61 19.69
N SER A 27 -25.76 13.11 19.49
CA SER A 27 -26.01 11.69 19.22
C SER A 27 -25.42 11.25 17.88
N ALA A 28 -25.56 12.05 16.82
CA ALA A 28 -24.94 11.76 15.54
C ALA A 28 -23.40 11.77 15.64
N LEU A 29 -22.83 12.74 16.36
CA LEU A 29 -21.39 12.78 16.63
C LEU A 29 -20.91 11.59 17.46
N TYR A 30 -21.71 11.14 18.43
CA TYR A 30 -21.39 9.98 19.27
C TYR A 30 -21.49 8.66 18.50
N GLU A 31 -22.50 8.49 17.66
CA GLU A 31 -22.66 7.31 16.79
C GLU A 31 -21.53 7.22 15.75
N ILE A 32 -21.12 8.35 15.17
CA ILE A 32 -19.94 8.43 14.31
C ILE A 32 -18.68 8.11 15.12
N GLY A 33 -18.55 8.66 16.34
CA GLY A 33 -17.48 8.34 17.28
C GLY A 33 -17.34 6.86 17.61
N GLN A 34 -18.46 6.15 17.74
CA GLN A 34 -18.46 4.69 17.95
C GLN A 34 -18.14 3.92 16.67
N ALA A 35 -18.69 4.31 15.52
CA ALA A 35 -18.37 3.72 14.21
C ALA A 35 -16.88 3.88 13.87
N LEU A 36 -16.27 5.00 14.27
CA LEU A 36 -14.83 5.29 14.14
C LEU A 36 -13.95 4.30 14.93
N SER A 37 -14.48 3.60 15.94
CA SER A 37 -13.71 2.64 16.75
C SER A 37 -13.59 1.24 16.11
N SER A 38 -14.43 0.90 15.11
CA SER A 38 -14.30 -0.37 14.39
C SER A 38 -13.49 -0.19 13.12
N VAL A 39 -12.19 -0.44 13.22
CA VAL A 39 -11.14 -0.26 12.20
C VAL A 39 -11.27 -1.18 10.97
N HIS A 40 -12.42 -1.84 10.75
CA HIS A 40 -12.54 -2.88 9.71
C HIS A 40 -13.25 -2.47 8.42
N ASP A 41 -13.85 -1.28 8.31
CA ASP A 41 -14.39 -0.82 7.02
C ASP A 41 -14.57 0.70 6.96
N LEU A 42 -13.49 1.43 6.63
CA LEU A 42 -13.53 2.88 6.41
C LEU A 42 -14.57 3.24 5.34
N ASP A 43 -14.67 2.45 4.28
CA ASP A 43 -15.58 2.73 3.17
C ASP A 43 -17.04 2.70 3.64
N ARG A 44 -17.41 1.72 4.47
CA ARG A 44 -18.75 1.65 5.09
C ARG A 44 -19.03 2.83 6.02
N LEU A 45 -18.05 3.29 6.78
CA LEU A 45 -18.21 4.46 7.65
C LEU A 45 -18.51 5.71 6.82
N LEU A 46 -17.71 5.96 5.78
CA LEU A 46 -17.90 7.11 4.90
C LEU A 46 -19.26 7.06 4.20
N GLN A 47 -19.70 5.87 3.77
CA GLN A 47 -21.01 5.62 3.18
C GLN A 47 -22.16 6.01 4.12
N LEU A 48 -22.12 5.54 5.38
CA LEU A 48 -23.12 5.88 6.38
C LEU A 48 -23.11 7.38 6.70
N ALA A 49 -21.92 7.98 6.81
CA ALA A 49 -21.80 9.41 7.07
C ALA A 49 -22.45 10.26 5.97
N MET A 50 -22.29 9.90 4.69
CA MET A 50 -22.92 10.62 3.59
C MET A 50 -24.45 10.51 3.61
N GLU A 51 -24.99 9.33 3.90
CA GLU A 51 -26.43 9.13 4.08
C GLU A 51 -27.00 10.03 5.21
N HIS A 52 -26.28 10.12 6.33
CA HIS A 52 -26.65 11.01 7.43
C HIS A 52 -26.57 12.50 7.04
N VAL A 53 -25.52 12.92 6.33
CA VAL A 53 -25.39 14.29 5.82
C VAL A 53 -26.57 14.64 4.92
N VAL A 54 -26.93 13.75 3.98
CA VAL A 54 -28.06 13.96 3.07
C VAL A 54 -29.39 14.11 3.83
N THR A 55 -29.63 13.23 4.80
CA THR A 55 -30.85 13.26 5.61
C THR A 55 -30.94 14.50 6.51
N LEU A 56 -29.84 14.87 7.17
CA LEU A 56 -29.82 15.98 8.13
C LEU A 56 -29.90 17.34 7.44
N LEU A 57 -29.21 17.51 6.31
CA LEU A 57 -29.23 18.77 5.57
C LEU A 57 -30.44 18.85 4.62
N GLY A 58 -31.16 17.77 4.33
CA GLY A 58 -32.30 17.81 3.40
C GLY A 58 -31.88 18.25 2.00
N ILE A 59 -30.89 17.54 1.44
CA ILE A 59 -30.26 17.78 0.14
C ILE A 59 -30.47 16.58 -0.77
N GLU A 60 -30.24 16.72 -2.08
CA GLU A 60 -30.36 15.57 -2.99
C GLU A 60 -29.14 14.66 -2.92
N SER A 61 -27.93 15.21 -2.78
CA SER A 61 -26.71 14.41 -2.79
C SER A 61 -25.57 15.04 -2.01
N ALA A 62 -24.69 14.20 -1.47
CA ALA A 62 -23.44 14.59 -0.82
C ALA A 62 -22.28 13.72 -1.29
N SER A 63 -21.08 14.30 -1.36
CA SER A 63 -19.89 13.61 -1.81
C SER A 63 -18.62 13.99 -1.05
N ILE A 64 -17.76 13.00 -0.84
CA ILE A 64 -16.37 13.18 -0.40
C ILE A 64 -15.50 13.08 -1.64
N ILE A 65 -14.78 14.16 -1.94
CA ILE A 65 -13.86 14.24 -3.07
C ILE A 65 -12.46 14.45 -2.52
N LEU A 66 -11.52 13.58 -2.86
CA LEU A 66 -10.16 13.62 -2.33
C LEU A 66 -9.16 14.13 -3.36
N LEU A 67 -8.12 14.80 -2.87
CA LEU A 67 -7.02 15.33 -3.67
C LEU A 67 -5.95 14.26 -3.88
N ASP A 68 -5.64 14.00 -5.15
CA ASP A 68 -4.48 13.26 -5.60
C ASP A 68 -3.36 14.27 -5.92
N GLU A 69 -2.48 14.52 -4.94
CA GLU A 69 -1.40 15.51 -5.06
C GLU A 69 -0.38 15.16 -6.16
N GLU A 70 -0.15 13.86 -6.40
CA GLU A 70 0.82 13.42 -7.42
C GLU A 70 0.32 13.73 -8.84
N ARG A 71 -0.99 13.58 -9.06
CA ARG A 71 -1.62 13.83 -10.36
C ARG A 71 -2.16 15.24 -10.52
N GLY A 72 -2.33 15.98 -9.43
CA GLY A 72 -3.02 17.28 -9.44
C GLY A 72 -4.50 17.15 -9.79
N GLU A 73 -5.13 16.06 -9.37
CA GLU A 73 -6.51 15.70 -9.71
C GLU A 73 -7.36 15.53 -8.45
N LEU A 74 -8.68 15.70 -8.62
CA LEU A 74 -9.71 15.37 -7.65
C LEU A 74 -10.45 14.13 -8.09
N TYR A 75 -10.82 13.27 -7.14
CA TYR A 75 -11.58 12.06 -7.40
C TYR A 75 -12.62 11.80 -6.32
N PHE A 76 -13.75 11.22 -6.69
CA PHE A 76 -14.80 10.88 -5.74
C PHE A 76 -14.38 9.67 -4.90
N LYS A 77 -14.32 9.84 -3.58
CA LYS A 77 -14.10 8.73 -2.64
C LYS A 77 -15.42 8.05 -2.30
N VAL A 78 -16.45 8.84 -2.03
CA VAL A 78 -17.82 8.39 -1.76
C VAL A 78 -18.78 9.45 -2.29
N ALA A 79 -19.91 9.00 -2.86
CA ALA A 79 -21.04 9.83 -3.20
C ALA A 79 -22.32 9.09 -2.80
N TYR A 80 -23.32 9.84 -2.32
CA TYR A 80 -24.63 9.33 -1.97
C TYR A 80 -25.70 10.30 -2.47
N ASP A 81 -26.64 9.80 -3.27
CA ASP A 81 -27.81 10.54 -3.74
C ASP A 81 -29.08 9.90 -3.16
N ILE A 82 -30.03 10.72 -2.70
CA ILE A 82 -31.25 10.28 -2.02
C ILE A 82 -32.16 9.38 -2.90
N ARG A 83 -32.03 9.47 -4.23
CA ARG A 83 -32.88 8.72 -5.19
C ARG A 83 -32.27 7.37 -5.55
N VAL A 84 -30.95 7.28 -5.60
CA VAL A 84 -30.23 6.08 -6.10
C VAL A 84 -29.34 5.41 -5.05
N GLY A 85 -29.11 6.04 -3.91
CA GLY A 85 -28.23 5.55 -2.84
C GLY A 85 -26.75 5.80 -3.14
N HIS A 86 -25.88 4.85 -2.76
CA HIS A 86 -24.44 4.97 -2.95
C HIS A 86 -24.02 4.77 -4.41
N GLU A 87 -23.31 5.76 -4.95
CA GLU A 87 -22.92 5.79 -6.36
C GLU A 87 -21.47 5.32 -6.57
N GLN A 88 -21.22 4.02 -6.40
CA GLN A 88 -19.86 3.47 -6.45
C GLN A 88 -19.14 3.72 -7.78
N HIS A 89 -19.89 3.80 -8.89
CA HIS A 89 -19.35 4.07 -10.23
C HIS A 89 -18.65 5.43 -10.32
N LEU A 90 -19.02 6.41 -9.48
CA LEU A 90 -18.39 7.73 -9.47
C LEU A 90 -16.94 7.70 -8.99
N ARG A 91 -16.49 6.62 -8.33
CA ARG A 91 -15.09 6.47 -7.88
C ARG A 91 -14.06 6.56 -9.01
N GLU A 92 -14.48 6.28 -10.24
CA GLU A 92 -13.62 6.37 -11.42
C GLU A 92 -13.57 7.79 -12.01
N VAL A 93 -14.49 8.67 -11.62
CA VAL A 93 -14.56 10.05 -12.09
C VAL A 93 -13.43 10.87 -11.47
N ARG A 94 -12.64 11.49 -12.33
CA ARG A 94 -11.51 12.35 -11.98
C ARG A 94 -11.57 13.67 -12.74
N PHE A 95 -11.12 14.74 -12.12
CA PHE A 95 -11.07 16.06 -12.75
C PHE A 95 -9.92 16.93 -12.19
N PRO A 96 -9.45 17.95 -12.92
CA PRO A 96 -8.31 18.75 -12.48
C PRO A 96 -8.57 19.50 -11.16
N ALA A 97 -7.62 19.45 -10.23
CA ALA A 97 -7.75 20.06 -8.90
C ALA A 97 -7.74 21.60 -8.91
N ASN A 98 -7.41 22.23 -10.04
CA ASN A 98 -7.46 23.68 -10.21
C ASN A 98 -8.78 24.20 -10.81
N GLN A 99 -9.74 23.31 -11.08
CA GLN A 99 -11.05 23.66 -11.66
C GLN A 99 -12.19 23.45 -10.66
N GLY A 100 -13.33 24.10 -10.94
CA GLY A 100 -14.53 23.91 -10.15
C GLY A 100 -14.54 24.65 -8.82
N ILE A 101 -15.67 24.52 -8.12
CA ILE A 101 -15.80 25.00 -6.73
C ILE A 101 -14.86 24.23 -5.80
N ALA A 102 -14.79 22.90 -5.94
CA ALA A 102 -13.85 22.06 -5.20
C ALA A 102 -12.40 22.54 -5.29
N GLY A 103 -11.90 22.81 -6.50
CA GLY A 103 -10.54 23.31 -6.69
C GLY A 103 -10.30 24.69 -6.09
N TRP A 104 -11.31 25.58 -6.12
CA TRP A 104 -11.25 26.86 -5.44
C TRP A 104 -11.17 26.69 -3.91
N VAL A 105 -12.00 25.81 -3.34
CA VAL A 105 -12.02 25.52 -1.88
C VAL A 105 -10.69 24.92 -1.42
N ILE A 106 -10.07 24.05 -2.21
CA ILE A 106 -8.75 23.49 -1.87
C ILE A 106 -7.67 24.56 -1.88
N ARG A 107 -7.68 25.45 -2.89
CA ARG A 107 -6.66 26.50 -3.02
C ARG A 107 -6.78 27.59 -1.95
N GLU A 108 -7.98 28.11 -1.74
CA GLU A 108 -8.20 29.20 -0.77
C GLU A 108 -8.34 28.66 0.66
N GLY A 109 -8.65 27.37 0.80
CA GLY A 109 -9.01 26.73 2.05
C GLY A 109 -10.37 27.18 2.60
N GLN A 110 -11.15 28.00 1.91
CA GLN A 110 -12.37 28.57 2.46
C GLN A 110 -13.61 27.80 2.02
N SER A 111 -14.55 27.61 2.94
CA SER A 111 -15.88 27.05 2.65
C SER A 111 -16.69 28.00 1.78
N GLN A 112 -17.44 27.44 0.82
CA GLN A 112 -18.22 28.23 -0.14
C GLN A 112 -19.67 27.74 -0.24
N ILE A 113 -20.61 28.68 -0.19
CA ILE A 113 -22.00 28.48 -0.61
C ILE A 113 -22.15 29.07 -2.02
N VAL A 114 -22.71 28.30 -2.95
CA VAL A 114 -23.11 28.75 -4.27
C VAL A 114 -24.62 28.48 -4.42
N PRO A 115 -25.46 29.52 -4.30
CA PRO A 115 -26.92 29.37 -4.38
C PRO A 115 -27.42 29.01 -5.77
N ASP A 116 -26.69 29.41 -6.81
CA ASP A 116 -27.01 29.19 -8.22
C ASP A 116 -25.71 28.95 -9.01
N THR A 117 -25.50 27.70 -9.41
CA THR A 117 -24.34 27.27 -10.20
C THR A 117 -24.34 27.78 -11.63
N ASP A 118 -25.50 28.12 -12.21
CA ASP A 118 -25.56 28.65 -13.57
C ASP A 118 -24.97 30.08 -13.64
N SER A 119 -24.99 30.78 -12.51
CA SER A 119 -24.47 32.15 -12.37
C SER A 119 -22.99 32.22 -11.93
N ASP A 120 -22.41 31.13 -11.43
CA ASP A 120 -21.04 31.11 -10.91
C ASP A 120 -20.03 30.62 -11.95
N THR A 121 -19.16 31.51 -12.41
CA THR A 121 -18.14 31.21 -13.43
C THR A 121 -17.11 30.17 -13.02
N ARG A 122 -17.00 29.86 -11.72
CA ARG A 122 -16.08 28.84 -11.21
C ARG A 122 -16.68 27.43 -11.33
N PHE A 123 -17.98 27.29 -11.56
CA PHE A 123 -18.64 25.99 -11.64
C PHE A 123 -18.17 25.21 -12.87
N TYR A 124 -17.66 24.00 -12.65
CA TYR A 124 -17.09 23.15 -13.70
C TYR A 124 -18.11 22.10 -14.16
N ARG A 125 -18.81 22.40 -15.25
CA ARG A 125 -19.96 21.60 -15.74
C ARG A 125 -19.59 20.20 -16.23
N ASP A 126 -18.35 19.95 -16.61
CA ASP A 126 -17.94 18.62 -17.07
C ASP A 126 -18.11 17.56 -15.98
N VAL A 127 -18.06 17.93 -14.70
CA VAL A 127 -18.35 16.98 -13.61
C VAL A 127 -19.79 16.48 -13.70
N ASP A 128 -20.76 17.39 -13.84
CA ASP A 128 -22.18 17.06 -14.00
C ASP A 128 -22.43 16.14 -15.22
N VAL A 129 -21.70 16.37 -16.32
CA VAL A 129 -21.78 15.52 -17.52
C VAL A 129 -21.31 14.09 -17.24
N HIS A 130 -20.19 13.92 -16.53
CA HIS A 130 -19.64 12.60 -16.21
C HIS A 130 -20.42 11.88 -15.10
N THR A 131 -21.03 12.62 -14.17
CA THR A 131 -21.83 12.03 -13.08
C THR A 131 -23.30 11.86 -13.44
N GLY A 132 -23.77 12.45 -14.55
CA GLY A 132 -25.20 12.46 -14.90
C GLY A 132 -26.06 13.29 -13.95
N THR A 133 -25.43 14.14 -13.13
CA THR A 133 -26.09 14.99 -12.15
C THR A 133 -26.40 16.37 -12.74
N THR A 134 -27.40 17.07 -12.20
CA THR A 134 -27.62 18.49 -12.49
C THR A 134 -27.51 19.25 -11.18
N THR A 135 -26.39 19.91 -10.97
CA THR A 135 -26.14 20.72 -9.77
C THR A 135 -26.73 22.10 -9.97
N ARG A 136 -27.70 22.48 -9.13
CA ARG A 136 -28.35 23.81 -9.09
C ARG A 136 -27.78 24.70 -7.99
N SER A 137 -27.46 24.09 -6.85
CA SER A 137 -26.87 24.78 -5.70
C SER A 137 -25.88 23.85 -5.00
N ILE A 138 -24.84 24.42 -4.40
CA ILE A 138 -23.77 23.65 -3.76
C ILE A 138 -23.23 24.34 -2.50
N ILE A 139 -22.98 23.57 -1.44
CA ILE A 139 -22.01 23.90 -0.41
C ILE A 139 -20.78 23.02 -0.63
N CYS A 140 -19.60 23.63 -0.59
CA CYS A 140 -18.33 22.91 -0.64
C CYS A 140 -17.46 23.36 0.54
N VAL A 141 -17.03 22.41 1.37
CA VAL A 141 -16.20 22.67 2.56
C VAL A 141 -14.91 21.85 2.49
N PRO A 142 -13.78 22.35 3.01
CA PRO A 142 -12.52 21.64 2.96
C PRO A 142 -12.47 20.49 3.98
N LEU A 143 -11.89 19.35 3.58
CA LEU A 143 -11.48 18.28 4.48
C LEU A 143 -10.07 18.58 5.00
N ARG A 144 -9.99 19.13 6.22
CA ARG A 144 -8.73 19.60 6.81
C ARG A 144 -8.17 18.59 7.80
N THR A 145 -6.91 18.21 7.61
CA THR A 145 -6.12 17.54 8.64
C THR A 145 -5.22 18.57 9.34
N LYS A 146 -4.37 18.14 10.28
CA LYS A 146 -3.44 19.04 10.97
C LYS A 146 -2.44 19.70 10.01
N ASP A 147 -2.07 19.00 8.94
CA ASP A 147 -0.95 19.38 8.10
C ASP A 147 -1.39 19.97 6.75
N ARG A 148 -2.57 19.60 6.24
CA ARG A 148 -3.03 19.99 4.90
C ARG A 148 -4.53 19.81 4.67
N ILE A 149 -4.99 20.26 3.50
CA ILE A 149 -6.32 19.95 2.96
C ILE A 149 -6.20 18.69 2.11
N ILE A 150 -6.94 17.65 2.46
CA ILE A 150 -6.89 16.35 1.77
C ILE A 150 -8.01 16.16 0.73
N GLY A 151 -8.93 17.13 0.63
CA GLY A 151 -10.08 17.07 -0.27
C GLY A 151 -11.18 18.04 0.15
N VAL A 152 -12.39 17.78 -0.31
CA VAL A 152 -13.61 18.54 0.01
C VAL A 152 -14.78 17.61 0.33
N LEU A 153 -15.73 18.13 1.10
CA LEU A 153 -17.05 17.57 1.30
C LEU A 153 -18.06 18.51 0.61
N GLU A 154 -18.84 17.95 -0.32
CA GLU A 154 -19.84 18.69 -1.07
C GLU A 154 -21.25 18.24 -0.70
N ALA A 155 -22.17 19.20 -0.67
CA ALA A 155 -23.60 19.00 -0.52
C ALA A 155 -24.32 19.76 -1.63
N ILE A 156 -25.13 19.08 -2.43
CA ILE A 156 -25.76 19.66 -3.61
C ILE A 156 -27.29 19.60 -3.53
N ASN A 157 -27.92 20.61 -4.14
CA ASN A 157 -29.36 20.69 -4.36
C ASN A 157 -30.18 20.57 -3.07
N LYS A 158 -30.22 21.64 -2.27
CA LYS A 158 -31.14 21.75 -1.13
C LYS A 158 -32.58 21.50 -1.58
N ILE A 159 -33.28 20.56 -0.92
CA ILE A 159 -34.65 20.16 -1.28
C ILE A 159 -35.65 21.26 -0.92
N GLN A 160 -35.47 21.90 0.24
CA GLN A 160 -36.33 22.99 0.70
C GLN A 160 -35.51 24.21 1.12
N GLY A 161 -35.87 25.37 0.55
CA GLY A 161 -35.23 26.64 0.84
C GLY A 161 -33.87 26.80 0.15
N VAL A 162 -33.01 27.62 0.74
CA VAL A 162 -31.64 27.88 0.27
C VAL A 162 -30.64 27.46 1.34
N PHE A 163 -29.40 27.19 0.91
CA PHE A 163 -28.32 26.93 1.83
C PHE A 163 -28.04 28.13 2.74
N THR A 164 -27.87 27.84 4.02
CA THR A 164 -27.63 28.80 5.09
C THR A 164 -26.21 28.69 5.64
N ILE A 165 -25.79 29.66 6.45
CA ILE A 165 -24.50 29.60 7.16
C ILE A 165 -24.51 28.45 8.18
N GLU A 166 -25.68 28.14 8.75
CA GLU A 166 -25.87 27.00 9.65
C GLU A 166 -25.64 25.66 8.93
N ASP A 167 -26.08 25.53 7.67
CA ASP A 167 -25.79 24.35 6.85
C ASP A 167 -24.28 24.18 6.63
N VAL A 168 -23.56 25.28 6.36
CA VAL A 168 -22.09 25.26 6.24
C VAL A 168 -21.44 24.81 7.54
N ARG A 169 -21.83 25.38 8.68
CA ARG A 169 -21.27 25.01 9.98
C ARG A 169 -21.47 23.54 10.30
N LEU A 170 -22.66 23.01 9.98
CA LEU A 170 -22.95 21.60 10.15
C LEU A 170 -22.06 20.74 9.24
N LEU A 171 -21.96 21.11 7.96
CA LEU A 171 -21.12 20.38 6.99
C LEU A 171 -19.64 20.44 7.35
N GLU A 172 -19.14 21.57 7.85
CA GLU A 172 -17.78 21.72 8.37
C GLU A 172 -17.52 20.81 9.58
N ALA A 173 -18.50 20.65 10.47
CA ALA A 173 -18.38 19.72 11.60
C ALA A 173 -18.24 18.26 11.12
N PHE A 174 -19.04 17.85 10.13
CA PHE A 174 -18.88 16.56 9.47
C PHE A 174 -17.52 16.43 8.78
N ALA A 175 -17.12 17.44 8.02
CA ALA A 175 -15.85 17.45 7.30
C ALA A 175 -14.66 17.27 8.24
N ASN A 176 -14.65 17.91 9.41
CA ASN A 176 -13.58 17.76 10.40
C ASN A 176 -13.50 16.34 10.96
N GLN A 177 -14.64 15.70 11.26
CA GLN A 177 -14.67 14.32 11.75
C GLN A 177 -14.22 13.34 10.66
N LEU A 178 -14.67 13.53 9.43
CA LEU A 178 -14.31 12.69 8.29
C LEU A 178 -12.85 12.84 7.90
N ALA A 179 -12.32 14.06 7.92
CA ALA A 179 -10.90 14.32 7.64
C ALA A 179 -10.01 13.60 8.66
N LEU A 180 -10.35 13.63 9.95
CA LEU A 180 -9.62 12.89 10.99
C LEU A 180 -9.69 11.38 10.76
N ALA A 181 -10.86 10.85 10.39
CA ALA A 181 -11.05 9.43 10.11
C ALA A 181 -10.19 8.94 8.94
N LEU A 182 -10.21 9.70 7.83
CA LEU A 182 -9.42 9.45 6.63
C LEU A 182 -7.91 9.50 6.92
N ASP A 183 -7.47 10.50 7.68
CA ASP A 183 -6.06 10.68 8.04
C ASP A 183 -5.56 9.54 8.95
N ASN A 184 -6.34 9.17 9.96
CA ASN A 184 -6.01 8.05 10.85
C ASN A 184 -5.94 6.72 10.07
N ALA A 185 -6.88 6.47 9.17
CA ALA A 185 -6.87 5.26 8.37
C ALA A 185 -5.64 5.19 7.45
N ARG A 186 -5.27 6.31 6.82
CA ARG A 186 -4.05 6.42 6.02
C ARG A 186 -2.80 6.14 6.86
N LEU A 187 -2.67 6.76 8.04
CA LEU A 187 -1.53 6.54 8.94
C LEU A 187 -1.40 5.08 9.39
N ILE A 188 -2.54 4.42 9.67
CA ILE A 188 -2.55 3.00 10.03
C ILE A 188 -2.04 2.14 8.85
N GLN A 189 -2.48 2.42 7.63
CA GLN A 189 -2.04 1.70 6.42
C GLN A 189 -0.55 1.89 6.17
N GLU A 190 -0.04 3.12 6.27
CA GLU A 190 1.39 3.43 6.12
C GLU A 190 2.24 2.70 7.19
N LEU A 191 1.78 2.68 8.44
CA LEU A 191 2.44 1.97 9.53
C LEU A 191 2.48 0.45 9.30
N GLN A 192 1.38 -0.13 8.80
CA GLN A 192 1.32 -1.56 8.48
C GLN A 192 2.30 -1.92 7.36
N ALA A 193 2.30 -1.16 6.26
CA ALA A 193 3.22 -1.39 5.14
C ALA A 193 4.70 -1.24 5.57
N ALA A 194 5.02 -0.23 6.38
CA ALA A 194 6.36 -0.04 6.91
C ALA A 194 6.79 -1.20 7.82
N ARG A 195 5.88 -1.69 8.68
CA ARG A 195 6.15 -2.83 9.56
C ARG A 195 6.40 -4.11 8.78
N GLU A 196 5.62 -4.37 7.73
CA GLU A 196 5.82 -5.52 6.85
C GLU A 196 7.18 -5.46 6.18
N ARG A 197 7.54 -4.32 5.57
CA ARG A 197 8.84 -4.10 4.95
C ARG A 197 10.01 -4.31 5.94
N LEU A 198 9.93 -3.71 7.13
CA LEU A 198 10.96 -3.88 8.16
C LEU A 198 11.07 -5.33 8.63
N SER A 199 9.95 -6.05 8.73
CA SER A 199 9.94 -7.46 9.09
C SER A 199 10.63 -8.33 8.03
N GLU A 200 10.40 -8.04 6.76
CA GLU A 200 11.07 -8.71 5.63
C GLU A 200 12.56 -8.42 5.60
N GLU A 201 12.97 -7.16 5.75
CA GLU A 201 14.38 -6.77 5.84
C GLU A 201 15.06 -7.42 7.04
N ASN A 202 14.41 -7.47 8.21
CA ASN A 202 14.97 -8.11 9.40
C ASN A 202 15.13 -9.63 9.21
N ARG A 203 14.16 -10.28 8.56
CA ARG A 203 14.24 -11.71 8.21
C ARG A 203 15.41 -11.95 7.26
N TYR A 204 15.53 -11.16 6.19
CA TYR A 204 16.64 -11.25 5.25
C TYR A 204 18.00 -11.06 5.93
N LEU A 205 18.14 -10.05 6.79
CA LEU A 205 19.37 -9.81 7.54
C LEU A 205 19.68 -10.95 8.52
N ARG A 206 18.68 -11.49 9.22
CA ARG A 206 18.87 -12.66 10.11
C ARG A 206 19.30 -13.89 9.35
N GLU A 207 18.74 -14.15 8.17
CA GLU A 207 19.17 -15.24 7.30
C GLU A 207 20.63 -15.03 6.85
N ALA A 208 20.99 -13.82 6.41
CA ALA A 208 22.37 -13.47 6.04
C ALA A 208 23.36 -13.58 7.23
N MET A 209 22.94 -13.21 8.44
CA MET A 209 23.76 -13.33 9.66
C MET A 209 23.90 -14.78 10.13
N ALA A 210 22.83 -15.59 10.13
CA ALA A 210 22.89 -17.01 10.46
C ALA A 210 23.88 -17.75 9.53
N GLN A 211 23.92 -17.30 8.27
CA GLN A 211 24.87 -17.72 7.25
C GLN A 211 26.33 -17.28 7.51
N THR A 212 26.55 -16.26 8.35
CA THR A 212 27.86 -15.70 8.74
C THR A 212 28.31 -16.16 10.14
N VAL A 213 27.44 -16.79 10.94
CA VAL A 213 27.77 -17.27 12.30
C VAL A 213 28.24 -18.73 12.34
N GLN A 214 28.09 -19.50 11.26
CA GLN A 214 28.65 -20.87 11.15
C GLN A 214 30.18 -20.94 10.94
N PHE A 215 30.90 -19.81 11.08
CA PHE A 215 32.31 -19.69 10.73
C PHE A 215 33.30 -20.24 11.78
N ASP A 216 32.87 -20.40 13.03
CA ASP A 216 33.73 -20.93 14.11
C ASP A 216 33.63 -22.47 14.29
N ALA A 217 32.96 -23.19 13.37
CA ALA A 217 32.59 -24.59 13.58
C ALA A 217 33.20 -25.60 12.59
N LEU A 218 34.38 -25.33 11.99
CA LEU A 218 35.15 -26.41 11.35
C LEU A 218 35.87 -27.25 12.40
N VAL A 219 35.13 -28.18 12.97
CA VAL A 219 35.67 -29.20 13.87
C VAL A 219 35.94 -30.45 13.04
N GLY A 220 37.19 -30.65 12.64
CA GLY A 220 37.59 -31.81 11.85
C GLY A 220 39.09 -32.07 11.92
N GLU A 221 39.50 -33.03 12.74
CA GLU A 221 40.92 -33.37 12.97
C GLU A 221 41.39 -34.60 12.17
N SER A 222 40.50 -35.28 11.44
CA SER A 222 40.86 -36.50 10.73
C SER A 222 41.84 -36.21 9.57
N PRO A 223 42.76 -37.15 9.23
CA PRO A 223 43.70 -36.95 8.11
C PRO A 223 43.02 -36.59 6.79
N LYS A 224 41.87 -37.21 6.49
CA LYS A 224 41.08 -36.89 5.30
C LYS A 224 40.53 -35.46 5.30
N MET A 225 40.13 -34.93 6.46
CA MET A 225 39.69 -33.54 6.56
C MET A 225 40.84 -32.56 6.40
N GLN A 226 42.05 -32.90 6.87
CA GLN A 226 43.24 -32.09 6.65
C GLN A 226 43.59 -31.99 5.15
N GLU A 227 43.41 -33.08 4.39
CA GLU A 227 43.55 -33.04 2.92
C GLU A 227 42.52 -32.08 2.27
N VAL A 228 41.27 -32.09 2.74
CA VAL A 228 40.23 -31.15 2.27
C VAL A 228 40.63 -29.71 2.61
N TYR A 229 41.11 -29.43 3.83
CA TYR A 229 41.55 -28.09 4.22
C TYR A 229 42.71 -27.58 3.37
N HIS A 230 43.71 -28.42 3.09
CA HIS A 230 44.78 -28.06 2.17
C HIS A 230 44.29 -27.77 0.75
N LEU A 231 43.27 -28.50 0.26
CA LEU A 231 42.67 -28.20 -1.04
C LEU A 231 41.93 -26.86 -1.01
N VAL A 232 41.19 -26.58 0.07
CA VAL A 232 40.50 -25.30 0.30
C VAL A 232 41.50 -24.15 0.28
N GLU A 233 42.58 -24.23 1.06
CA GLU A 233 43.64 -23.21 1.10
C GLU A 233 44.20 -22.88 -0.29
N ARG A 234 44.41 -23.90 -1.13
CA ARG A 234 44.91 -23.71 -2.50
C ARG A 234 43.92 -22.98 -3.40
N VAL A 235 42.60 -23.13 -3.17
CA VAL A 235 41.58 -22.49 -4.00
C VAL A 235 41.11 -21.15 -3.44
N LEU A 236 41.35 -20.82 -2.16
CA LEU A 236 40.88 -19.59 -1.50
C LEU A 236 41.15 -18.34 -2.33
N ASN A 237 42.40 -18.14 -2.75
CA ASN A 237 42.86 -16.95 -3.47
C ASN A 237 42.75 -17.03 -5.00
N THR A 238 41.92 -17.95 -5.52
CA THR A 238 41.71 -18.12 -6.96
C THR A 238 40.27 -17.79 -7.37
N ALA A 239 40.06 -17.45 -8.63
CA ALA A 239 38.73 -17.28 -9.22
C ALA A 239 38.13 -18.61 -9.73
N ALA A 240 38.78 -19.74 -9.46
CA ALA A 240 38.36 -21.03 -9.97
C ALA A 240 36.99 -21.44 -9.41
N THR A 241 36.16 -22.02 -10.28
CA THR A 241 34.96 -22.75 -9.90
C THR A 241 35.38 -23.94 -9.04
N VAL A 242 34.65 -24.17 -7.95
CA VAL A 242 34.89 -25.29 -7.03
C VAL A 242 33.74 -26.28 -7.16
N LEU A 243 34.02 -27.57 -7.04
CA LEU A 243 33.00 -28.62 -6.95
C LEU A 243 33.18 -29.35 -5.62
N LEU A 244 32.16 -29.34 -4.78
CA LEU A 244 32.15 -30.03 -3.50
C LEU A 244 31.39 -31.35 -3.60
N THR A 245 32.10 -32.46 -3.44
CA THR A 245 31.52 -33.81 -3.47
C THR A 245 31.43 -34.40 -2.06
N GLY A 246 30.34 -35.11 -1.78
CA GLY A 246 30.14 -35.80 -0.51
C GLY A 246 28.67 -36.10 -0.28
N GLU A 247 28.35 -36.96 0.69
CA GLU A 247 26.97 -37.29 1.06
C GLU A 247 26.22 -36.05 1.59
N SER A 248 24.89 -36.07 1.52
CA SER A 248 24.08 -34.97 2.04
C SER A 248 24.27 -34.85 3.57
N GLY A 249 24.32 -33.62 4.09
CA GLY A 249 24.55 -33.37 5.51
C GLY A 249 26.01 -33.45 6.00
N THR A 250 27.00 -33.71 5.13
CA THR A 250 28.43 -33.77 5.51
C THR A 250 29.11 -32.40 5.71
N GLY A 251 28.35 -31.31 5.68
CA GLY A 251 28.89 -29.95 5.91
C GLY A 251 29.49 -29.28 4.67
N LYS A 252 29.13 -29.71 3.44
CA LYS A 252 29.56 -29.05 2.19
C LYS A 252 29.30 -27.54 2.20
N ASP A 253 28.16 -27.12 2.73
CA ASP A 253 27.77 -25.72 2.87
C ASP A 253 28.75 -24.92 3.73
N VAL A 254 29.33 -25.55 4.75
CA VAL A 254 30.35 -24.95 5.63
C VAL A 254 31.64 -24.70 4.85
N ILE A 255 32.07 -25.66 4.03
CA ILE A 255 33.27 -25.49 3.18
C ILE A 255 33.04 -24.40 2.12
N ALA A 256 31.88 -24.35 1.48
CA ALA A 256 31.57 -23.31 0.50
C ALA A 256 31.63 -21.90 1.12
N ARG A 257 31.15 -21.78 2.36
CA ARG A 257 31.24 -20.59 3.19
C ARG A 257 32.68 -20.19 3.49
N VAL A 258 33.53 -21.12 3.92
CA VAL A 258 34.98 -20.86 4.12
C VAL A 258 35.60 -20.27 2.86
N ILE A 259 35.32 -20.88 1.71
CA ILE A 259 35.89 -20.45 0.43
C ILE A 259 35.53 -19.00 0.10
N HIS A 260 34.32 -18.56 0.46
CA HIS A 260 33.89 -17.19 0.24
C HIS A 260 34.52 -16.20 1.23
N TYR A 261 34.34 -16.40 2.53
CA TYR A 261 34.69 -15.39 3.54
C TYR A 261 36.18 -15.36 3.90
N GLN A 262 36.94 -16.42 3.60
CA GLN A 262 38.41 -16.39 3.67
C GLN A 262 39.06 -16.07 2.31
N GLY A 263 38.26 -15.93 1.25
CA GLY A 263 38.72 -15.56 -0.08
C GLY A 263 38.70 -14.04 -0.33
N PRO A 264 39.22 -13.59 -1.49
CA PRO A 264 39.25 -12.18 -1.86
C PRO A 264 37.87 -11.55 -2.07
N ARG A 265 36.81 -12.38 -2.18
CA ARG A 265 35.42 -11.97 -2.42
C ARG A 265 34.58 -11.87 -1.13
N ALA A 266 35.19 -11.96 0.05
CA ALA A 266 34.51 -11.96 1.34
C ALA A 266 33.62 -10.74 1.62
N LYS A 267 33.86 -9.61 0.95
CA LYS A 267 33.03 -8.39 1.05
C LYS A 267 31.84 -8.38 0.07
N GLY A 268 31.85 -9.28 -0.92
CA GLY A 268 30.77 -9.45 -1.88
C GLY A 268 29.64 -10.32 -1.33
N PRO A 269 28.56 -10.50 -2.09
CA PRO A 269 27.43 -11.34 -1.68
C PRO A 269 27.79 -12.83 -1.65
N PHE A 270 27.31 -13.57 -0.66
CA PHE A 270 27.25 -15.04 -0.69
C PHE A 270 25.80 -15.46 -0.92
N ILE A 271 25.49 -16.00 -2.09
CA ILE A 271 24.15 -16.47 -2.45
C ILE A 271 24.17 -17.99 -2.49
N ALA A 272 23.36 -18.63 -1.66
CA ALA A 272 23.18 -20.09 -1.67
C ALA A 272 21.83 -20.45 -2.29
N VAL A 273 21.83 -21.43 -3.20
CA VAL A 273 20.64 -21.99 -3.82
C VAL A 273 20.66 -23.50 -3.65
N ASN A 274 19.59 -24.07 -3.10
CA ASN A 274 19.40 -25.50 -3.07
C ASN A 274 18.50 -25.91 -4.24
N ALA A 275 19.06 -26.60 -5.24
CA ALA A 275 18.34 -27.00 -6.44
C ALA A 275 17.22 -28.01 -6.14
N ALA A 276 17.38 -28.85 -5.12
CA ALA A 276 16.37 -29.84 -4.73
C ALA A 276 15.14 -29.22 -4.04
N ALA A 277 15.26 -28.00 -3.52
CA ALA A 277 14.21 -27.33 -2.75
C ALA A 277 13.24 -26.50 -3.60
N ILE A 278 13.53 -26.31 -4.89
CA ILE A 278 12.78 -25.41 -5.78
C ILE A 278 12.25 -26.22 -6.98
N PRO A 279 10.94 -26.13 -7.31
CA PRO A 279 10.42 -26.73 -8.53
C PRO A 279 11.20 -26.28 -9.77
N GLU A 280 11.44 -27.17 -10.71
CA GLU A 280 12.29 -26.92 -11.89
C GLU A 280 11.93 -25.63 -12.64
N SER A 281 10.64 -25.39 -12.86
CA SER A 281 10.13 -24.20 -13.55
C SER A 281 10.42 -22.89 -12.81
N LEU A 282 10.54 -22.93 -11.49
CA LEU A 282 10.92 -21.79 -10.66
C LEU A 282 12.44 -21.68 -10.50
N LEU A 283 13.16 -22.81 -10.52
CA LEU A 283 14.62 -22.82 -10.38
C LEU A 283 15.30 -22.06 -11.52
N GLU A 284 14.81 -22.23 -12.75
CA GLU A 284 15.30 -21.48 -13.90
C GLU A 284 15.13 -19.96 -13.72
N ALA A 285 13.92 -19.54 -13.37
CA ALA A 285 13.58 -18.14 -13.16
C ALA A 285 14.34 -17.52 -11.97
N GLU A 286 14.62 -18.30 -10.93
CA GLU A 286 15.44 -17.85 -9.80
C GLU A 286 16.91 -17.70 -10.20
N LEU A 287 17.51 -18.70 -10.87
CA LEU A 287 18.93 -18.67 -11.24
C LEU A 287 19.23 -17.55 -12.25
N PHE A 288 18.45 -17.49 -13.33
CA PHE A 288 18.73 -16.62 -14.48
C PHE A 288 17.95 -15.30 -14.45
N GLY A 289 16.89 -15.19 -13.64
CA GLY A 289 15.99 -14.05 -13.67
C GLY A 289 15.00 -14.14 -14.84
N TYR A 290 14.08 -13.18 -14.92
CA TYR A 290 13.09 -13.15 -15.99
C TYR A 290 12.70 -11.73 -16.39
N GLU A 291 12.37 -11.57 -17.67
CA GLU A 291 11.81 -10.34 -18.20
C GLU A 291 10.29 -10.27 -17.99
N ARG A 292 9.75 -9.05 -18.05
CA ARG A 292 8.30 -8.84 -17.98
C ARG A 292 7.62 -9.61 -19.14
N GLY A 293 6.62 -10.42 -18.80
CA GLY A 293 5.86 -11.21 -19.78
C GLY A 293 6.48 -12.55 -20.15
N ALA A 294 7.56 -12.98 -19.48
CA ALA A 294 8.21 -14.27 -19.74
C ALA A 294 7.32 -15.49 -19.48
N PHE A 295 6.37 -15.39 -18.54
CA PHE A 295 5.37 -16.41 -18.21
C PHE A 295 4.12 -15.78 -17.57
N THR A 296 3.05 -16.56 -17.42
CA THR A 296 1.81 -16.12 -16.76
C THR A 296 2.10 -15.73 -15.30
N GLY A 297 2.02 -14.44 -14.98
CA GLY A 297 2.33 -13.90 -13.65
C GLY A 297 3.60 -13.03 -13.59
N ALA A 298 4.41 -12.99 -14.65
CA ALA A 298 5.59 -12.13 -14.74
C ALA A 298 5.22 -10.66 -15.06
N THR A 299 4.56 -9.97 -14.12
CA THR A 299 4.10 -8.58 -14.28
C THR A 299 5.24 -7.55 -14.30
N GLN A 300 6.39 -7.91 -13.74
CA GLN A 300 7.60 -7.07 -13.65
C GLN A 300 8.84 -7.90 -13.98
N ARG A 301 9.96 -7.24 -14.27
CA ARG A 301 11.26 -7.91 -14.43
C ARG A 301 11.85 -8.28 -13.05
N LYS A 302 12.59 -9.38 -12.97
CA LYS A 302 13.31 -9.79 -11.75
C LYS A 302 14.74 -10.24 -12.07
N PRO A 303 15.77 -9.71 -11.38
CA PRO A 303 17.15 -10.17 -11.54
C PRO A 303 17.33 -11.60 -10.99
N GLY A 304 18.20 -12.38 -11.63
CA GLY A 304 18.52 -13.75 -11.24
C GLY A 304 19.62 -13.85 -10.19
N ARG A 305 19.82 -15.05 -9.63
CA ARG A 305 20.90 -15.30 -8.64
C ARG A 305 22.30 -15.09 -9.21
N PHE A 306 22.54 -15.35 -10.50
CA PHE A 306 23.83 -15.05 -11.14
C PHE A 306 24.15 -13.54 -11.15
N GLU A 307 23.13 -12.70 -11.36
CA GLU A 307 23.26 -11.24 -11.34
C GLU A 307 23.47 -10.74 -9.91
N LEU A 308 22.64 -11.21 -8.97
CA LEU A 308 22.72 -10.82 -7.57
C LEU A 308 24.02 -11.27 -6.88
N ALA A 309 24.66 -12.34 -7.37
CA ALA A 309 25.92 -12.85 -6.82
C ALA A 309 27.17 -12.16 -7.40
N GLY A 310 27.00 -11.15 -8.27
CA GLY A 310 28.11 -10.39 -8.85
C GLY A 310 29.04 -9.81 -7.77
N GLY A 311 30.35 -9.86 -8.02
CA GLY A 311 31.39 -9.51 -7.05
C GLY A 311 31.62 -10.54 -5.94
N GLY A 312 30.74 -11.54 -5.80
CA GLY A 312 30.70 -12.48 -4.68
C GLY A 312 30.78 -13.96 -5.09
N THR A 313 30.05 -14.81 -4.37
CA THR A 313 29.99 -16.27 -4.60
C THR A 313 28.54 -16.73 -4.74
N LEU A 314 28.26 -17.55 -5.76
CA LEU A 314 27.03 -18.31 -5.90
C LEU A 314 27.33 -19.78 -5.57
N PHE A 315 26.78 -20.26 -4.47
CA PHE A 315 26.84 -21.65 -4.05
C PHE A 315 25.61 -22.40 -4.53
N LEU A 316 25.81 -23.44 -5.34
CA LEU A 316 24.74 -24.28 -5.88
C LEU A 316 24.79 -25.66 -5.19
N ASN A 317 23.84 -25.91 -4.31
CA ASN A 317 23.73 -27.19 -3.62
C ASN A 317 22.80 -28.15 -4.38
N GLU A 318 23.07 -29.46 -4.27
CA GLU A 318 22.32 -30.54 -4.92
C GLU A 318 22.18 -30.36 -6.44
N ILE A 319 23.24 -29.90 -7.13
CA ILE A 319 23.24 -29.72 -8.61
C ILE A 319 22.93 -31.01 -9.39
N GLY A 320 23.09 -32.17 -8.76
CA GLY A 320 22.71 -33.46 -9.32
C GLY A 320 21.21 -33.61 -9.55
N ASP A 321 20.38 -32.87 -8.81
CA ASP A 321 18.92 -32.89 -8.93
C ASP A 321 18.39 -31.89 -9.97
N MET A 322 19.28 -31.10 -10.60
CA MET A 322 18.90 -30.23 -11.72
C MET A 322 18.58 -31.06 -12.96
N SER A 323 17.64 -30.57 -13.78
CA SER A 323 17.39 -31.20 -15.08
C SER A 323 18.59 -31.06 -16.03
N PRO A 324 18.77 -31.98 -16.99
CA PRO A 324 19.85 -31.91 -17.97
C PRO A 324 19.87 -30.58 -18.76
N ILE A 325 18.70 -29.98 -18.97
CA ILE A 325 18.56 -28.68 -19.66
C ILE A 325 19.17 -27.56 -18.82
N LEU A 326 18.85 -27.50 -17.52
CA LEU A 326 19.43 -26.51 -16.60
C LEU A 326 20.92 -26.73 -16.39
N GLN A 327 21.37 -27.98 -16.32
CA GLN A 327 22.80 -28.30 -16.26
C GLN A 327 23.54 -27.81 -17.51
N ALA A 328 22.96 -27.98 -18.71
CA ALA A 328 23.54 -27.45 -19.94
C ALA A 328 23.63 -25.91 -19.96
N LYS A 329 22.61 -25.22 -19.41
CA LYS A 329 22.66 -23.75 -19.26
C LYS A 329 23.71 -23.32 -18.24
N LEU A 330 23.79 -23.99 -17.09
CA LEU A 330 24.81 -23.76 -16.08
C LEU A 330 26.23 -23.92 -16.67
N LEU A 331 26.46 -24.95 -17.48
CA LEU A 331 27.74 -25.16 -18.16
C LEU A 331 28.12 -24.00 -19.08
N ARG A 332 27.16 -23.41 -19.80
CA ARG A 332 27.41 -22.19 -20.60
C ARG A 332 27.84 -21.03 -19.72
N VAL A 333 27.17 -20.81 -18.59
CA VAL A 333 27.57 -19.75 -17.64
C VAL A 333 28.97 -20.03 -17.05
N LEU A 334 29.29 -21.29 -16.78
CA LEU A 334 30.60 -21.66 -16.24
C LEU A 334 31.73 -21.42 -17.26
N GLN A 335 31.48 -21.72 -18.54
CA GLN A 335 32.44 -21.59 -19.61
C GLN A 335 32.61 -20.14 -20.09
N ASP A 336 31.50 -19.48 -20.42
CA ASP A 336 31.50 -18.20 -21.12
C ASP A 336 31.25 -17.01 -20.18
N LYS A 337 30.87 -17.27 -18.92
CA LYS A 337 30.47 -16.25 -17.93
C LYS A 337 29.28 -15.40 -18.36
N GLU A 338 28.51 -15.91 -19.32
CA GLU A 338 27.37 -15.26 -19.93
C GLU A 338 26.08 -16.06 -19.72
N PHE A 339 24.95 -15.36 -19.61
CA PHE A 339 23.62 -15.95 -19.51
C PHE A 339 22.55 -14.99 -20.02
N GLU A 340 21.34 -15.50 -20.25
CA GLU A 340 20.17 -14.72 -20.64
C GLU A 340 19.06 -14.92 -19.61
N ARG A 341 18.28 -13.87 -19.34
CA ARG A 341 17.06 -13.98 -18.54
C ARG A 341 16.02 -14.81 -19.26
N VAL A 342 15.14 -15.47 -18.50
CA VAL A 342 13.98 -16.18 -19.09
C VAL A 342 13.09 -15.18 -19.83
N GLY A 343 12.81 -15.47 -21.10
CA GLY A 343 12.03 -14.59 -21.99
C GLY A 343 12.78 -13.36 -22.51
N GLY A 344 14.07 -13.20 -22.15
CA GLY A 344 14.94 -12.15 -22.66
C GLY A 344 15.83 -12.62 -23.82
N THR A 345 16.44 -11.66 -24.50
CA THR A 345 17.49 -11.88 -25.53
C THR A 345 18.76 -11.09 -25.24
N GLU A 346 18.79 -10.37 -24.11
CA GLU A 346 19.96 -9.64 -23.65
C GLU A 346 20.93 -10.62 -22.99
N THR A 347 22.13 -10.73 -23.54
CA THR A 347 23.24 -11.48 -22.94
C THR A 347 23.84 -10.67 -21.80
N LEU A 348 23.82 -11.23 -20.60
CA LEU A 348 24.37 -10.66 -19.37
C LEU A 348 25.61 -11.42 -18.96
N THR A 349 26.58 -10.71 -18.37
CA THR A 349 27.79 -11.31 -17.82
C THR A 349 27.73 -11.38 -16.30
N THR A 350 28.26 -12.45 -15.69
CA THR A 350 28.46 -12.54 -14.24
C THR A 350 29.93 -12.78 -13.91
N ASP A 351 30.44 -12.06 -12.93
CA ASP A 351 31.77 -12.31 -12.37
C ASP A 351 31.70 -13.17 -11.09
N ALA A 352 30.52 -13.68 -10.72
CA ALA A 352 30.34 -14.50 -9.52
C ALA A 352 31.23 -15.75 -9.55
N ARG A 353 31.85 -16.06 -8.41
CA ARG A 353 32.53 -17.33 -8.21
C ARG A 353 31.49 -18.43 -7.97
N ILE A 354 31.57 -19.53 -8.71
CA ILE A 354 30.65 -20.67 -8.53
C ILE A 354 31.30 -21.71 -7.63
N VAL A 355 30.56 -22.20 -6.64
CA VAL A 355 30.97 -23.25 -5.68
C VAL A 355 29.91 -24.33 -5.62
#